data_AF-A0A7S0PSQ7-F1
#
_entry.id   AF-A0A7S0PSQ7-F1
#
_cell.length_a   1.000
_cell.length_b   1.000
_cell.length_c   1.000
_cell.angle_alpha   90.00
_cell.angle_beta   90.00
_cell.angle_gamma   90.00
#
_symmetry.space_group_name_H-M   'P 1'
#
loop_
_entity.id
_entity.type
_entity.pdbx_description
1 polymer ?
#
loop_
_entity_poly.entity_id
_entity_poly.type
_entity_poly.pdbx_seq_one_letter_code
_entity_poly.pdbx_strand_id
1 'polypeptide(L)'
;MGIDRYHYAVYAKRNLAVDTPVVTAIPKAACLSARTCSVAETLREARLGGGLALNIAIMHERSLGEGSRWAGYFAVLPARGERTLPMFWTSAQLEHLRGTDLLRHVTEDAESMRLDFGENVVDGLCVTHPASFPPGKHTLEAYMEAASLAASRAFFIGEECGEALVPWADMFNHKTDGEHVHVLGADDDDDDDDDDEEEGESEEEES
;
A
#
# COMPACT_ATOMS: atom_id res chain seq x y z
N MET A 1 27.61 -2.14 -10.14
CA MET A 1 26.87 -1.59 -11.30
C MET A 1 25.47 -1.31 -10.81
N GLY A 2 25.14 -0.04 -10.54
CA GLY A 2 23.78 0.36 -10.21
C GLY A 2 22.92 0.12 -11.44
N ILE A 3 21.92 -0.73 -11.32
CA ILE A 3 20.85 -0.80 -12.30
C ILE A 3 20.08 0.50 -12.10
N ASP A 4 20.09 1.40 -13.08
CA ASP A 4 19.16 2.52 -13.10
C ASP A 4 17.74 1.94 -13.04
N ARG A 5 17.12 2.06 -11.86
CA ARG A 5 15.74 1.63 -11.63
C ARG A 5 14.85 2.77 -12.10
N TYR A 6 14.32 2.62 -13.31
CA TYR A 6 13.26 3.48 -13.78
C TYR A 6 11.99 3.15 -13.01
N HIS A 7 11.58 4.04 -12.11
CA HIS A 7 10.21 4.03 -11.58
C HIS A 7 9.30 4.62 -12.66
N TYR A 8 8.13 4.02 -12.88
CA TYR A 8 7.14 4.62 -13.74
C TYR A 8 6.71 5.98 -13.18
N ALA A 9 6.47 6.93 -14.08
CA ALA A 9 6.07 8.27 -13.72
C ALA A 9 5.10 8.80 -14.78
N VAL A 10 4.17 9.65 -14.33
CA VAL A 10 3.24 10.35 -15.21
C VAL A 10 3.86 11.69 -15.63
N TYR A 11 3.86 11.96 -16.94
CA TYR A 11 4.35 13.21 -17.51
C TYR A 11 3.25 13.87 -18.34
N ALA A 12 3.09 15.19 -18.18
CA ALA A 12 2.19 15.97 -19.01
C ALA A 12 2.74 16.07 -20.44
N LYS A 13 1.92 15.71 -21.43
CA LYS A 13 2.27 15.85 -22.87
C LYS A 13 2.01 17.26 -23.42
N ARG A 14 1.40 18.12 -22.62
CA ARG A 14 1.03 19.50 -22.92
C ARG A 14 0.95 20.28 -21.62
N ASN A 15 0.94 21.60 -21.69
CA ASN A 15 0.66 22.44 -20.52
C ASN A 15 -0.75 22.13 -19.99
N LEU A 16 -0.86 22.00 -18.67
CA LEU A 16 -2.11 21.82 -17.94
C LEU A 16 -2.35 23.09 -17.12
N ALA A 17 -3.60 23.54 -17.06
CA ALA A 17 -3.97 24.57 -16.11
C ALA A 17 -4.07 23.95 -14.71
N VAL A 18 -3.95 24.79 -13.67
CA VAL A 18 -4.27 24.38 -12.29
C VAL A 18 -5.70 23.81 -12.26
N ASP A 19 -5.91 22.79 -11.43
CA ASP A 19 -7.18 22.07 -11.27
C ASP A 19 -7.69 21.34 -12.51
N THR A 20 -6.85 21.14 -13.54
CA THR A 20 -7.23 20.30 -14.68
C THR A 20 -7.31 18.83 -14.25
N PRO A 21 -8.48 18.15 -14.34
CA PRO A 21 -8.57 16.74 -14.01
C PRO A 21 -7.72 15.90 -14.98
N VAL A 22 -6.76 15.16 -14.44
CA VAL A 22 -5.87 14.26 -15.24
C VAL A 22 -6.44 12.85 -15.31
N VAL A 23 -7.08 12.39 -14.23
CA VAL A 23 -7.84 11.15 -14.15
C VAL A 23 -9.23 11.51 -13.64
N THR A 24 -10.27 11.26 -14.45
CA THR A 24 -11.63 11.73 -14.13
C THR A 24 -12.38 10.79 -13.18
N ALA A 25 -12.18 9.48 -13.31
CA ALA A 25 -12.81 8.48 -12.44
C ALA A 25 -12.10 7.13 -12.55
N ILE A 26 -11.96 6.44 -11.42
CA ILE A 26 -11.51 5.05 -11.36
C ILE A 26 -12.62 4.25 -10.66
N PRO A 27 -13.23 3.25 -11.31
CA PRO A 27 -14.28 2.46 -10.67
C PRO A 27 -13.72 1.70 -9.46
N LYS A 28 -14.41 1.75 -8.29
CA LYS A 28 -14.05 0.96 -7.09
C LYS A 28 -13.80 -0.52 -7.42
N ALA A 29 -14.56 -1.11 -8.34
CA ALA A 29 -14.41 -2.51 -8.79
C ALA A 29 -13.12 -2.81 -9.59
N ALA A 30 -12.40 -1.77 -10.04
CA ALA A 30 -11.09 -1.88 -10.68
C ALA A 30 -9.94 -1.81 -9.66
N CYS A 31 -10.18 -1.24 -8.48
CA CYS A 31 -9.21 -1.21 -7.39
C CYS A 31 -9.04 -2.61 -6.78
N LEU A 32 -7.83 -2.93 -6.33
CA LEU A 32 -7.54 -4.18 -5.62
C LEU A 32 -7.58 -3.92 -4.12
N SER A 33 -8.61 -4.43 -3.45
CA SER A 33 -8.77 -4.40 -2.00
C SER A 33 -9.09 -5.79 -1.46
N ALA A 34 -9.13 -5.93 -0.13
CA ALA A 34 -9.62 -7.14 0.53
C ALA A 34 -11.05 -7.52 0.10
N ARG A 35 -11.85 -6.54 -0.36
CA ARG A 35 -13.27 -6.73 -0.73
C ARG A 35 -13.50 -6.95 -2.23
N THR A 36 -12.58 -6.52 -3.08
CA THR A 36 -12.72 -6.71 -4.54
C THR A 36 -11.95 -7.92 -5.06
N CYS A 37 -10.97 -8.45 -4.32
CA CYS A 37 -10.16 -9.60 -4.72
C CYS A 37 -10.99 -10.90 -4.88
N SER A 38 -10.44 -11.87 -5.60
CA SER A 38 -11.09 -13.15 -5.90
C SER A 38 -11.39 -14.02 -4.67
N VAL A 39 -10.72 -13.74 -3.54
CA VAL A 39 -10.89 -14.45 -2.26
C VAL A 39 -11.55 -13.60 -1.18
N ALA A 40 -12.25 -12.52 -1.55
CA ALA A 40 -12.89 -11.60 -0.61
C ALA A 40 -13.80 -12.31 0.40
N GLU A 41 -14.62 -13.28 -0.04
CA GLU A 41 -15.49 -14.05 0.86
C GLU A 41 -14.68 -14.88 1.86
N THR A 42 -13.58 -15.50 1.43
CA THR A 42 -12.68 -16.24 2.32
C THR A 42 -12.04 -15.34 3.37
N LEU A 43 -11.61 -14.13 2.99
CA LEU A 43 -11.06 -13.15 3.94
C LEU A 43 -12.12 -12.67 4.94
N ARG A 44 -13.35 -12.45 4.45
CA ARG A 44 -14.51 -12.07 5.28
C ARG A 44 -14.89 -13.15 6.28
N GLU A 45 -14.95 -14.41 5.84
CA GLU A 45 -15.26 -15.57 6.70
C GLU A 45 -14.18 -15.78 7.78
N ALA A 46 -12.91 -15.58 7.41
CA ALA A 46 -11.77 -15.61 8.33
C ALA A 46 -11.69 -14.36 9.24
N ARG A 47 -12.57 -13.36 9.06
CA ARG A 47 -12.61 -12.10 9.82
C ARG A 47 -11.30 -11.30 9.74
N LEU A 48 -10.63 -11.37 8.59
CA LEU A 48 -9.42 -10.60 8.32
C LEU A 48 -9.80 -9.22 7.78
N GLY A 49 -9.17 -8.16 8.30
CA GLY A 49 -9.42 -6.78 7.90
C GLY A 49 -8.14 -5.93 7.85
N GLY A 50 -8.30 -4.66 7.46
CA GLY A 50 -7.22 -3.68 7.38
C GLY A 50 -6.07 -4.09 6.45
N GLY A 51 -4.88 -3.54 6.72
CA GLY A 51 -3.68 -3.79 5.92
C GLY A 51 -3.30 -5.27 5.83
N LEU A 52 -3.55 -6.06 6.88
CA LEU A 52 -3.33 -7.51 6.85
C LEU A 52 -4.13 -8.19 5.72
N ALA A 53 -5.43 -7.87 5.63
CA ALA A 53 -6.28 -8.45 4.60
C ALA A 53 -5.88 -7.96 3.19
N LEU A 54 -5.46 -6.70 3.05
CA LEU A 54 -4.94 -6.18 1.79
C LEU A 54 -3.65 -6.89 1.36
N ASN A 55 -2.71 -7.11 2.28
CA ASN A 55 -1.46 -7.84 2.01
C ASN A 55 -1.74 -9.26 1.51
N ILE A 56 -2.68 -9.95 2.15
CA ILE A 56 -3.11 -11.29 1.73
C ILE A 56 -3.78 -11.25 0.35
N ALA A 57 -4.65 -10.26 0.09
CA ALA A 57 -5.32 -10.10 -1.20
C ALA A 57 -4.30 -9.89 -2.34
N ILE A 58 -3.32 -9.00 -2.16
CA ILE A 58 -2.26 -8.75 -3.14
C ILE A 58 -1.41 -10.01 -3.35
N MET A 59 -0.99 -10.68 -2.27
CA MET A 59 -0.20 -11.92 -2.36
C MET A 59 -0.96 -13.00 -3.12
N HIS A 60 -2.25 -13.19 -2.82
CA HIS A 60 -3.08 -14.20 -3.47
C HIS A 60 -3.25 -13.90 -4.95
N GLU A 61 -3.67 -12.69 -5.31
CA GLU A 61 -3.88 -12.29 -6.71
C GLU A 61 -2.59 -12.41 -7.54
N ARG A 62 -1.44 -12.03 -6.99
CA ARG A 62 -0.14 -12.23 -7.66
C ARG A 62 0.18 -13.70 -7.92
N SER A 63 -0.24 -14.60 -7.02
CA SER A 63 0.01 -16.04 -7.17
C SER A 63 -0.77 -16.68 -8.34
N LEU A 64 -1.85 -16.04 -8.80
CA LEU A 64 -2.66 -16.49 -9.93
C LEU A 64 -2.00 -16.20 -11.30
N GLY A 65 -0.99 -15.32 -11.35
CA GLY A 65 -0.37 -14.90 -12.59
C GLY A 65 -1.38 -14.32 -13.58
N GLU A 66 -1.38 -14.80 -14.82
CA GLU A 66 -2.34 -14.40 -15.87
C GLU A 66 -3.81 -14.72 -15.53
N GLY A 67 -4.06 -15.56 -14.52
CA GLY A 67 -5.41 -15.83 -14.03
C GLY A 67 -6.00 -14.69 -13.19
N SER A 68 -5.18 -13.74 -12.72
CA SER A 68 -5.66 -12.59 -11.96
C SER A 68 -6.30 -11.54 -12.87
N ARG A 69 -7.42 -10.95 -12.41
CA ARG A 69 -8.01 -9.76 -13.05
C ARG A 69 -7.04 -8.57 -13.09
N TRP A 70 -6.05 -8.55 -12.20
CA TRP A 70 -5.03 -7.50 -12.09
C TRP A 70 -3.69 -7.89 -12.72
N ALA A 71 -3.60 -8.97 -13.51
CA ALA A 71 -2.35 -9.39 -14.14
C ALA A 71 -1.64 -8.26 -14.90
N GLY A 72 -2.39 -7.48 -15.70
CA GLY A 72 -1.86 -6.32 -16.43
C GLY A 72 -1.40 -5.18 -15.52
N TYR A 73 -2.05 -5.01 -14.35
CA TYR A 73 -1.61 -4.02 -13.34
C TYR A 73 -0.35 -4.50 -12.62
N PHE A 74 -0.25 -5.79 -12.25
CA PHE A 74 0.98 -6.33 -11.67
C PHE A 74 2.16 -6.31 -12.64
N ALA A 75 1.93 -6.35 -13.95
CA ALA A 75 2.99 -6.23 -14.95
C ALA A 75 3.69 -4.86 -14.95
N VAL A 76 3.04 -3.81 -14.45
CA VAL A 76 3.65 -2.47 -14.30
C VAL A 76 4.23 -2.23 -12.91
N LEU A 77 3.80 -2.99 -11.90
CA LEU A 77 4.34 -2.88 -10.54
C LEU A 77 5.73 -3.53 -10.41
N PRO A 78 6.51 -3.15 -9.39
CA PRO A 78 7.74 -3.86 -9.05
C PRO A 78 7.47 -5.34 -8.83
N ALA A 79 7.99 -6.20 -9.71
CA ALA A 79 7.76 -7.64 -9.70
C ALA A 79 8.28 -8.36 -8.44
N ARG A 80 9.02 -7.66 -7.60
CA ARG A 80 9.53 -8.16 -6.32
C ARG A 80 9.13 -7.26 -5.15
N GLY A 81 8.05 -6.50 -5.27
CA GLY A 81 7.69 -5.50 -4.26
C GLY A 81 8.62 -4.28 -4.25
N GLU A 82 8.35 -3.33 -3.35
CA GLU A 82 9.11 -2.08 -3.23
C GLU A 82 10.40 -2.32 -2.44
N ARG A 83 11.46 -2.66 -3.18
CA ARG A 83 12.77 -3.04 -2.60
C ARG A 83 13.55 -1.86 -2.03
N THR A 84 13.04 -0.63 -2.11
CA THR A 84 13.64 0.52 -1.42
C THR A 84 13.26 0.57 0.05
N LEU A 85 12.21 -0.13 0.49
CA LEU A 85 11.78 -0.11 1.89
C LEU A 85 12.78 -0.79 2.83
N PRO A 86 13.01 -0.24 4.05
CA PRO A 86 13.94 -0.79 5.03
C PRO A 86 13.74 -2.26 5.41
N MET A 87 12.52 -2.80 5.28
CA MET A 87 12.23 -4.22 5.55
C MET A 87 13.00 -5.20 4.65
N PHE A 88 13.57 -4.73 3.52
CA PHE A 88 14.41 -5.53 2.62
C PHE A 88 15.90 -5.20 2.73
N TRP A 89 16.28 -4.31 3.63
CA TRP A 89 17.66 -3.88 3.76
C TRP A 89 18.52 -4.96 4.41
N THR A 90 19.76 -5.06 3.95
CA THR A 90 20.78 -5.89 4.59
C THR A 90 21.16 -5.32 5.96
N SER A 91 21.75 -6.14 6.83
CA SER A 91 22.24 -5.69 8.14
C SER A 91 23.23 -4.51 8.02
N ALA A 92 24.04 -4.48 6.97
CA ALA A 92 24.96 -3.37 6.70
C ALA A 92 24.23 -2.07 6.32
N GLN A 93 23.10 -2.15 5.63
CA GLN A 93 22.28 -0.97 5.32
C GLN A 93 21.51 -0.49 6.55
N LEU A 94 20.97 -1.40 7.37
CA LEU A 94 20.28 -1.06 8.62
C LEU A 94 21.21 -0.40 9.64
N GLU A 95 22.52 -0.67 9.58
CA GLU A 95 23.53 0.01 10.39
C GLU A 95 23.48 1.54 10.23
N HIS A 96 23.13 2.04 9.04
CA HIS A 96 22.98 3.48 8.79
C HIS A 96 21.80 4.11 9.54
N LEU A 97 20.86 3.31 10.05
CA LEU A 97 19.73 3.76 10.85
C LEU A 97 20.03 3.74 12.36
N ARG A 98 21.24 3.33 12.77
CA ARG A 98 21.62 3.30 14.19
C ARG A 98 21.43 4.68 14.83
N GLY A 99 20.72 4.71 15.94
CA GLY A 99 20.42 5.93 16.69
C GLY A 99 19.11 6.60 16.27
N THR A 100 18.40 6.06 15.28
CA THR A 100 17.04 6.48 14.92
C THR A 100 16.01 5.50 15.48
N ASP A 101 14.80 5.97 15.77
CA ASP A 101 13.67 5.10 16.13
C ASP A 101 13.27 4.16 14.98
N LEU A 102 13.58 4.54 13.74
CA LEU A 102 13.28 3.73 12.55
C LEU A 102 13.94 2.35 12.61
N LEU A 103 15.16 2.23 13.14
CA LEU A 103 15.80 0.91 13.26
C LEU A 103 15.00 -0.04 14.16
N ARG A 104 14.42 0.49 15.25
CA ARG A 104 13.57 -0.29 16.16
C ARG A 104 12.30 -0.70 15.44
N HIS A 105 11.59 0.23 14.82
CA HIS A 105 10.35 -0.06 14.08
C HIS A 105 10.56 -1.10 12.98
N VAL A 106 11.60 -0.97 12.16
CA VAL A 106 11.88 -1.92 11.07
C VAL A 106 12.12 -3.34 11.59
N THR A 107 12.74 -3.47 12.78
CA THR A 107 12.98 -4.77 13.41
C THR A 107 11.68 -5.38 13.96
N GLU A 108 10.88 -4.58 14.67
CA GLU A 108 9.58 -4.97 15.22
C GLU A 108 8.57 -5.34 14.11
N ASP A 109 8.54 -4.57 13.03
CA ASP A 109 7.68 -4.80 11.87
C ASP A 109 8.03 -6.11 11.16
N ALA A 110 9.32 -6.43 11.03
CA ALA A 110 9.76 -7.68 10.41
C ALA A 110 9.30 -8.91 11.21
N GLU A 111 9.37 -8.85 12.54
CA GLU A 111 8.85 -9.92 13.40
C GLU A 111 7.33 -10.01 13.32
N SER A 112 6.63 -8.87 13.34
CA SER A 112 5.17 -8.79 13.23
C SER A 112 4.68 -9.38 11.91
N MET A 113 5.29 -9.02 10.78
CA MET A 113 4.96 -9.59 9.46
C MET A 113 5.13 -11.12 9.42
N ARG A 114 6.17 -11.65 10.08
CA ARG A 114 6.42 -13.09 10.16
C ARG A 114 5.34 -13.80 10.98
N LEU A 115 4.94 -13.20 12.10
CA LEU A 115 3.87 -13.72 12.95
C LEU A 115 2.53 -13.67 12.22
N ASP A 116 2.19 -12.53 11.61
CA ASP A 116 0.96 -12.35 10.84
C ASP A 116 0.82 -13.39 9.73
N PHE A 117 1.89 -13.62 8.96
CA PHE A 117 1.89 -14.64 7.92
C PHE A 117 1.70 -16.05 8.49
N GLY A 118 2.42 -16.38 9.57
CA GLY A 118 2.31 -17.69 10.21
C GLY A 118 0.89 -17.95 10.73
N GLU A 119 0.39 -17.04 11.56
CA GLU A 119 -0.89 -17.21 12.26
C GLU A 119 -2.08 -17.14 11.30
N ASN A 120 -2.11 -16.13 10.41
CA ASN A 120 -3.29 -15.87 9.58
C ASN A 120 -3.28 -16.64 8.26
N VAL A 121 -2.11 -16.89 7.66
CA VAL A 121 -2.03 -17.59 6.37
C VAL A 121 -1.77 -19.07 6.57
N VAL A 122 -0.71 -19.45 7.27
CA VAL A 122 -0.29 -20.85 7.40
C VAL A 122 -1.22 -21.62 8.35
N ASP A 123 -1.39 -21.12 9.57
CA ASP A 123 -2.21 -21.78 10.60
C ASP A 123 -3.70 -21.42 10.51
N GLY A 124 -4.02 -20.31 9.83
CA GLY A 124 -5.38 -19.84 9.58
C GLY A 124 -5.94 -20.31 8.24
N LEU A 125 -5.73 -19.52 7.19
CA LEU A 125 -6.35 -19.71 5.88
C LEU A 125 -6.02 -21.06 5.23
N CYS A 126 -4.78 -21.55 5.34
CA CYS A 126 -4.42 -22.85 4.76
C CYS A 126 -5.10 -24.03 5.46
N VAL A 127 -5.49 -23.87 6.73
CA VAL A 127 -6.22 -24.89 7.50
C VAL A 127 -7.73 -24.81 7.25
N THR A 128 -8.27 -23.59 7.27
CA THR A 128 -9.71 -23.34 7.21
C THR A 128 -10.27 -23.30 5.79
N HIS A 129 -9.46 -22.87 4.81
CA HIS A 129 -9.87 -22.67 3.41
C HIS A 129 -8.84 -23.26 2.42
N PRO A 130 -8.46 -24.54 2.53
CA PRO A 130 -7.38 -25.15 1.74
C PRO A 130 -7.63 -25.18 0.22
N ALA A 131 -8.87 -25.01 -0.22
CA ALA A 131 -9.21 -24.90 -1.65
C ALA A 131 -8.72 -23.56 -2.24
N SER A 132 -8.93 -22.47 -1.52
CA SER A 132 -8.50 -21.12 -1.92
C SER A 132 -7.04 -20.84 -1.54
N PHE A 133 -6.59 -21.41 -0.42
CA PHE A 133 -5.24 -21.27 0.12
C PHE A 133 -4.59 -22.65 0.32
N PRO A 134 -4.08 -23.30 -0.73
CA PRO A 134 -3.47 -24.61 -0.58
C PRO A 134 -2.16 -24.53 0.23
N PRO A 135 -1.94 -25.41 1.22
CA PRO A 135 -0.72 -25.41 2.02
C PRO A 135 0.56 -25.45 1.17
N GLY A 136 1.53 -24.61 1.52
CA GLY A 136 2.83 -24.52 0.84
C GLY A 136 2.83 -23.78 -0.50
N LYS A 137 1.70 -23.18 -0.92
CA LYS A 137 1.64 -22.34 -2.13
C LYS A 137 1.99 -20.87 -1.90
N HIS A 138 1.86 -20.39 -0.67
CA HIS A 138 2.23 -19.04 -0.27
C HIS A 138 3.50 -19.06 0.59
N THR A 139 4.30 -17.99 0.51
CA THR A 139 5.57 -17.86 1.23
C THR A 139 5.63 -16.52 1.95
N LEU A 140 6.45 -16.45 3.01
CA LEU A 140 6.71 -15.20 3.72
C LEU A 140 7.30 -14.14 2.79
N GLU A 141 8.19 -14.52 1.87
CA GLU A 141 8.74 -13.60 0.88
C GLU A 141 7.63 -12.98 0.02
N ALA A 142 6.70 -13.78 -0.51
CA ALA A 142 5.58 -13.27 -1.31
C ALA A 142 4.65 -12.35 -0.49
N TYR A 143 4.45 -12.66 0.79
CA TYR A 143 3.70 -11.81 1.71
C TYR A 143 4.40 -10.47 1.96
N MET A 144 5.71 -10.47 2.21
CA MET A 144 6.50 -9.25 2.37
C MET A 144 6.52 -8.40 1.10
N GLU A 145 6.65 -9.03 -0.08
CA GLU A 145 6.55 -8.31 -1.34
C GLU A 145 5.18 -7.65 -1.50
N ALA A 146 4.09 -8.33 -1.13
CA ALA A 146 2.74 -7.77 -1.15
C ALA A 146 2.58 -6.61 -0.16
N ALA A 147 3.05 -6.78 1.07
CA ALA A 147 3.04 -5.75 2.11
C ALA A 147 3.81 -4.50 1.68
N SER A 148 4.95 -4.66 1.02
CA SER A 148 5.73 -3.53 0.50
C SER A 148 5.02 -2.76 -0.61
N LEU A 149 4.19 -3.43 -1.42
CA LEU A 149 3.37 -2.76 -2.43
C LEU A 149 2.24 -1.99 -1.75
N ALA A 150 1.56 -2.58 -0.77
CA ALA A 150 0.54 -1.88 0.00
C ALA A 150 1.12 -0.63 0.68
N ALA A 151 2.22 -0.77 1.42
CA ALA A 151 2.86 0.31 2.16
C ALA A 151 3.34 1.48 1.27
N SER A 152 3.60 1.25 -0.02
CA SER A 152 4.10 2.27 -0.94
C SER A 152 3.06 2.83 -1.91
N ARG A 153 1.90 2.18 -2.06
CA ARG A 153 0.95 2.44 -3.16
C ARG A 153 -0.52 2.38 -2.78
N ALA A 154 -0.87 1.91 -1.57
CA ALA A 154 -2.26 1.82 -1.17
C ALA A 154 -2.83 3.20 -0.82
N PHE A 155 -4.11 3.37 -1.15
CA PHE A 155 -4.91 4.50 -0.73
C PHE A 155 -6.12 3.99 0.04
N PHE A 156 -6.61 4.76 0.99
CA PHE A 156 -7.93 4.54 1.56
C PHE A 156 -8.97 5.12 0.60
N ILE A 157 -9.93 4.32 0.14
CA ILE A 157 -10.94 4.73 -0.85
C ILE A 157 -12.38 4.54 -0.34
N GLY A 158 -12.61 4.97 0.89
CA GLY A 158 -13.91 4.94 1.58
C GLY A 158 -14.17 3.64 2.36
N GLU A 159 -15.20 3.66 3.20
CA GLU A 159 -15.51 2.55 4.13
C GLU A 159 -15.84 1.23 3.42
N GLU A 160 -16.44 1.31 2.23
CA GLU A 160 -16.88 0.15 1.46
C GLU A 160 -15.70 -0.63 0.87
N CYS A 161 -14.61 0.05 0.48
CA CYS A 161 -13.45 -0.59 -0.14
C CYS A 161 -12.27 -0.69 0.83
N GLY A 162 -12.05 0.32 1.67
CA GLY A 162 -10.96 0.41 2.64
C GLY A 162 -9.65 0.73 1.94
N GLU A 163 -8.54 0.23 2.49
CA GLU A 163 -7.24 0.30 1.83
C GLU A 163 -7.24 -0.54 0.55
N ALA A 164 -6.76 0.05 -0.54
CA ALA A 164 -6.72 -0.58 -1.84
C ALA A 164 -5.53 -0.10 -2.67
N LEU A 165 -5.03 -0.96 -3.54
CA LEU A 165 -4.23 -0.51 -4.68
C LEU A 165 -5.17 0.09 -5.73
N VAL A 166 -4.90 1.32 -6.14
CA VAL A 166 -5.73 2.10 -7.06
C VAL A 166 -4.97 2.28 -8.38
N PRO A 167 -5.27 1.46 -9.42
CA PRO A 167 -4.56 1.55 -10.69
C PRO A 167 -4.61 2.97 -11.26
N TRP A 168 -3.51 3.42 -11.87
CA TRP A 168 -3.28 4.79 -12.38
C TRP A 168 -3.00 5.84 -11.30
N ALA A 169 -3.73 5.84 -10.18
CA ALA A 169 -3.48 6.80 -9.11
C ALA A 169 -2.08 6.59 -8.48
N ASP A 170 -1.68 5.34 -8.28
CA ASP A 170 -0.39 4.97 -7.71
C ASP A 170 0.82 5.12 -8.67
N MET A 171 0.61 5.66 -9.87
CA MET A 171 1.68 6.01 -10.81
C MET A 171 2.17 7.45 -10.65
N PHE A 172 1.41 8.29 -9.95
CA PHE A 172 1.80 9.66 -9.67
C PHE A 172 2.79 9.67 -8.50
N ASN A 173 3.96 10.23 -8.71
CA ASN A 173 5.00 10.28 -7.69
C ASN A 173 4.76 11.44 -6.71
N HIS A 174 5.18 11.23 -5.45
CA HIS A 174 5.17 12.28 -4.43
C HIS A 174 6.26 13.34 -4.69
N LYS A 175 5.95 14.60 -4.37
CA LYS A 175 6.91 15.71 -4.32
C LYS A 175 6.72 16.44 -3.00
N THR A 176 7.81 16.74 -2.30
CA THR A 176 7.85 17.23 -0.91
C THR A 176 7.27 18.62 -0.65
N ASP A 177 6.74 19.31 -1.67
CA ASP A 177 6.29 20.71 -1.56
C ASP A 177 4.74 20.83 -1.55
N GLY A 178 4.01 19.74 -1.29
CA GLY A 178 2.53 19.73 -1.22
C GLY A 178 1.90 18.35 -1.44
N GLU A 179 0.59 18.25 -1.23
CA GLU A 179 -0.19 17.10 -1.70
C GLU A 179 -0.44 17.23 -3.20
N HIS A 180 0.11 16.30 -3.98
CA HIS A 180 0.06 16.37 -5.45
C HIS A 180 -0.91 15.33 -6.06
N VAL A 181 -1.46 14.45 -5.21
CA VAL A 181 -2.35 13.36 -5.60
C VAL A 181 -3.42 13.23 -4.54
N HIS A 182 -4.61 13.77 -4.81
CA HIS A 182 -5.79 13.56 -3.98
C HIS A 182 -6.63 12.45 -4.59
N VAL A 183 -6.82 11.35 -3.84
CA VAL A 183 -7.75 10.27 -4.20
C VAL A 183 -8.97 10.44 -3.31
N LEU A 184 -10.00 11.09 -3.85
CA LEU A 184 -11.26 11.28 -3.14
C LEU A 184 -12.05 9.97 -3.16
N GLY A 185 -12.48 9.51 -1.98
CA GLY A 185 -13.47 8.46 -1.86
C GLY A 185 -14.84 9.00 -2.30
N ALA A 186 -15.71 8.14 -2.83
CA ALA A 186 -17.09 8.54 -3.12
C ALA A 186 -17.93 8.86 -1.85
N ASP A 187 -17.33 8.70 -0.68
CA ASP A 187 -17.94 8.86 0.64
C ASP A 187 -17.31 10.04 1.42
N ASP A 188 -16.34 10.74 0.84
CA ASP A 188 -15.81 12.01 1.37
C ASP A 188 -16.75 13.12 0.85
N ASP A 189 -17.88 13.31 1.54
CA ASP A 189 -18.58 14.59 1.44
C ASP A 189 -17.62 15.65 2.00
N ASP A 190 -17.32 16.67 1.20
CA ASP A 190 -16.40 17.78 1.48
C ASP A 190 -16.67 18.41 2.87
N ASP A 191 -15.92 18.00 3.90
CA ASP A 191 -15.75 18.74 5.15
C ASP A 191 -14.30 19.26 5.22
N ASP A 192 -13.91 20.05 4.21
CA ASP A 192 -12.76 20.96 4.33
C ASP A 192 -13.22 22.17 5.18
N ASP A 193 -13.24 22.01 6.50
CA ASP A 193 -13.17 23.15 7.42
C ASP A 193 -11.69 23.54 7.55
N ASP A 194 -11.28 24.53 6.76
CA ASP A 194 -10.06 25.33 6.96
C ASP A 194 -10.08 25.95 8.37
N ASP A 195 -9.51 25.28 9.36
CA ASP A 195 -9.09 25.91 10.61
C ASP A 195 -7.61 26.31 10.51
N ASP A 196 -7.37 27.42 9.79
CA ASP A 196 -6.18 28.26 9.96
C ASP A 196 -6.26 28.92 11.36
N GLU A 197 -5.77 28.25 12.41
CA GLU A 197 -5.47 28.94 13.67
C GLU A 197 -4.12 29.67 13.57
N GLU A 198 -4.23 30.98 13.30
CA GLU A 198 -3.15 31.97 13.40
C GLU A 198 -2.32 31.82 14.70
N GLU A 199 -1.01 31.62 14.56
CA GLU A 199 -0.05 31.78 15.66
C GLU A 199 -0.05 33.24 16.14
N GLY A 200 -0.75 33.49 17.25
CA GLY A 200 -0.65 34.74 18.00
C GLY A 200 0.69 34.85 18.73
N GLU A 201 1.60 35.66 18.20
CA GLU A 201 2.75 36.19 18.91
C GLU A 201 2.30 36.90 20.21
N SER A 202 2.86 36.52 21.35
CA SER A 202 2.93 37.40 22.52
C SER A 202 4.36 37.43 23.06
N GLU A 203 5.10 38.45 22.62
CA GLU A 203 6.18 39.04 23.40
C GLU A 203 5.57 39.67 24.67
N GLU A 204 6.04 39.32 25.86
CA GLU A 204 6.05 40.24 26.99
C GLU A 204 7.34 40.09 27.82
N GLU A 205 7.86 41.25 28.18
CA GLU A 205 9.17 41.57 28.75
C GLU A 205 9.29 41.28 30.26
N GLU A 206 10.56 41.21 30.69
CA GLU A 206 11.15 41.52 32.00
C GLU A 206 10.30 41.47 33.30
N SER A 207 10.74 40.62 34.24
CA SER A 207 11.16 41.02 35.60
C SER A 207 11.97 39.92 36.29
#